data_AF-A0A5B8HTS9-F1
#
_entry.id   AF-A0A5B8HTS9-F1
#
_cell.length_a   1.000
_cell.length_b   1.000
_cell.length_c   1.000
_cell.angle_alpha   90.00
_cell.angle_beta   90.00
_cell.angle_gamma   90.00
#
_symmetry.space_group_name_H-M   'P 1'
#
loop_
_entity.id
_entity.type
_entity.pdbx_description
1 polymer ?
#
loop_
_entity_poly.entity_id
_entity_poly.type
_entity_poly.pdbx_seq_one_letter_code
_entity_poly.pdbx_strand_id
1 'polypeptide(L)'
;MIFSIISLLQHGNILISCLMWVSGCIVGGMVANRLFSSQTYRPGRKEGTVTVPGTYSVITIFLFYFPFRYYLGYLQATSVDHILSSPMVLLLALVSGGIVGFFTLRAYIIFLRYKTLRYKTMNIKK
;
A
#
# COMPACT_ATOMS: atom_id res chain seq x y z
N MET A 1 -5.55 -8.83 3.91
CA MET A 1 -5.46 -7.75 4.93
C MET A 1 -5.98 -8.20 6.29
N ILE A 2 -7.17 -8.82 6.38
CA ILE A 2 -7.76 -9.30 7.64
C ILE A 2 -6.83 -10.28 8.40
N PHE A 3 -6.23 -11.23 7.70
CA PHE A 3 -5.29 -12.18 8.31
C PHE A 3 -4.00 -11.56 8.89
N SER A 4 -3.54 -10.38 8.39
CA SER A 4 -2.38 -9.70 8.99
C SER A 4 -2.70 -9.16 10.39
N ILE A 5 -3.90 -8.61 10.57
CA ILE A 5 -4.35 -8.03 11.85
C ILE A 5 -4.52 -9.15 12.88
N ILE A 6 -5.11 -10.28 12.46
CA ILE A 6 -5.30 -11.46 13.31
C ILE A 6 -3.96 -12.04 13.78
N SER A 7 -2.96 -12.16 12.89
CA SER A 7 -1.62 -12.63 13.30
C SER A 7 -0.89 -11.64 14.21
N LEU A 8 -1.14 -10.33 14.08
CA LEU A 8 -0.57 -9.32 14.99
C LEU A 8 -1.24 -9.34 16.37
N LEU A 9 -2.52 -9.69 16.44
CA LEU A 9 -3.29 -9.87 17.68
C LEU A 9 -2.84 -11.06 18.53
N GLN A 10 -2.24 -12.08 17.92
CA GLN A 10 -1.78 -13.27 18.64
C GLN A 10 -0.43 -13.09 19.36
N HIS A 11 0.35 -12.05 19.01
CA HIS A 11 1.67 -11.81 19.62
C HIS A 11 1.60 -10.71 20.68
N GLY A 12 2.08 -11.01 21.88
CA GLY A 12 1.87 -10.27 23.15
C GLY A 12 2.34 -8.81 23.23
N ASN A 13 2.65 -8.15 22.11
CA ASN A 13 2.94 -6.71 22.07
C ASN A 13 2.22 -6.02 20.89
N ILE A 14 0.88 -6.08 20.92
CA ILE A 14 -0.03 -5.47 19.93
C ILE A 14 0.31 -4.00 19.63
N LEU A 15 0.71 -3.24 20.66
CA LEU A 15 0.97 -1.81 20.55
C LEU A 15 2.19 -1.53 19.64
N ILE A 16 3.29 -2.25 19.87
CA ILE A 16 4.53 -2.11 19.09
C ILE A 16 4.28 -2.52 17.64
N SER A 17 3.57 -3.64 17.45
CA SER A 17 3.12 -4.14 16.16
C SER A 17 2.27 -3.12 15.38
N CYS A 18 1.32 -2.45 16.04
CA CYS A 18 0.51 -1.40 15.44
C CYS A 18 1.34 -0.15 15.10
N LEU A 19 2.24 0.28 15.99
CA LEU A 19 3.14 1.40 15.71
C LEU A 19 4.05 1.12 14.52
N MET A 20 4.59 -0.10 14.42
CA MET A 20 5.39 -0.55 13.28
C MET A 20 4.57 -0.63 11.99
N TRP A 21 3.31 -1.02 12.08
CA TRP A 21 2.41 -1.02 10.94
C TRP A 21 2.12 0.41 10.45
N VAL A 22 1.85 1.35 11.37
CA VAL A 22 1.61 2.77 11.04
C VAL A 22 2.87 3.41 10.45
N SER A 23 4.05 3.15 11.01
CA SER A 23 5.31 3.66 10.45
C SER A 23 5.54 3.13 9.04
N GLY A 24 5.24 1.85 8.81
CA GLY A 24 5.16 1.25 7.48
C GLY A 24 4.24 2.05 6.55
N CYS A 25 2.99 2.30 6.96
CA CYS A 25 2.02 3.08 6.19
C CYS A 25 2.56 4.46 5.78
N ILE A 26 3.20 5.18 6.70
CA ILE A 26 3.78 6.49 6.43
C ILE A 26 4.87 6.38 5.36
N VAL A 27 5.82 5.45 5.51
CA VAL A 27 6.92 5.23 4.55
C VAL A 27 6.38 4.85 3.18
N GLY A 28 5.45 3.90 3.12
CA GLY A 28 4.82 3.48 1.87
C GLY A 28 4.06 4.61 1.17
N GLY A 29 3.36 5.44 1.95
CA GLY A 29 2.74 6.66 1.47
C GLY A 29 3.77 7.64 0.90
N MET A 30 4.85 7.94 1.60
CA MET A 30 5.90 8.84 1.11
C MET A 30 6.49 8.36 -0.24
N VAL A 31 6.72 7.04 -0.38
CA VAL A 31 7.19 6.44 -1.64
C VAL A 31 6.16 6.62 -2.75
N ALA A 32 4.87 6.37 -2.48
CA ALA A 32 3.80 6.61 -3.46
C ALA A 32 3.75 8.08 -3.88
N ASN A 33 3.81 9.01 -2.92
CA ASN A 33 3.78 10.44 -3.24
C ASN A 33 4.93 10.82 -4.17
N ARG A 34 6.16 10.36 -3.88
CA ARG A 34 7.32 10.65 -4.71
C ARG A 34 7.21 10.10 -6.13
N LEU A 35 6.67 8.88 -6.29
CA LEU A 35 6.53 8.24 -7.60
C LEU A 35 5.40 8.83 -8.45
N PHE A 36 4.28 9.24 -7.82
CA PHE A 36 3.07 9.65 -8.53
C PHE A 36 2.84 11.17 -8.57
N SER A 37 3.53 11.97 -7.75
CA SER A 37 3.34 13.43 -7.70
C SER A 37 3.71 14.13 -9.01
N SER A 38 4.77 13.67 -9.68
CA SER A 38 5.27 14.27 -10.93
C SER A 38 4.53 13.81 -12.20
N GLN A 39 3.64 12.83 -12.08
CA GLN A 39 2.98 12.24 -13.24
C GLN A 39 1.89 13.14 -13.81
N THR A 40 1.84 13.27 -15.13
CA THR A 40 0.80 14.05 -15.81
C THR A 40 -0.46 13.20 -16.01
N TYR A 41 -1.55 13.63 -15.39
CA TYR A 41 -2.87 13.01 -15.52
C TYR A 41 -3.67 13.70 -16.64
N ARG A 42 -4.40 12.93 -17.43
CA ARG A 42 -5.26 13.46 -18.51
C ARG A 42 -6.73 13.07 -18.28
N PRO A 43 -7.70 13.90 -18.71
CA PRO A 43 -9.09 13.48 -18.77
C PRO A 43 -9.21 12.20 -19.60
N GLY A 44 -9.98 11.24 -19.12
CA GLY A 44 -10.23 10.00 -19.86
C GLY A 44 -11.20 10.21 -21.02
N ARG A 45 -11.29 9.23 -21.91
CA ARG A 45 -12.13 9.27 -23.12
C ARG A 45 -13.64 9.30 -22.80
N LYS A 46 -14.04 8.80 -21.63
CA LYS A 46 -15.43 8.84 -21.14
C LYS A 46 -15.56 9.82 -20.00
N GLU A 47 -16.73 10.45 -19.87
CA GLU A 47 -17.02 11.28 -18.71
C GLU A 47 -16.87 10.48 -17.41
N GLY A 48 -16.33 11.12 -16.38
CA GLY A 48 -16.04 10.47 -15.09
C GLY A 48 -14.78 9.61 -15.05
N THR A 49 -13.96 9.58 -16.11
CA THR A 49 -12.71 8.79 -16.16
C THR A 49 -11.46 9.66 -16.23
N VAL A 50 -10.33 9.12 -15.73
CA VAL A 50 -8.99 9.74 -15.84
C VAL A 50 -8.05 8.73 -16.49
N THR A 51 -7.29 9.19 -17.47
CA THR A 51 -6.16 8.42 -18.00
C THR A 51 -4.99 8.57 -17.04
N VAL A 52 -4.68 7.48 -16.36
CA VAL A 52 -3.52 7.34 -15.48
C VAL A 52 -2.37 6.76 -16.30
N PRO A 53 -1.16 7.34 -16.25
CA PRO A 53 -0.02 6.75 -16.94
C PRO A 53 0.27 5.34 -16.42
N GLY A 54 0.63 4.43 -17.33
CA GLY A 54 1.02 3.07 -16.97
C GLY A 54 2.20 3.10 -16.00
N THR A 55 2.16 2.26 -14.97
CA THR A 55 3.27 2.13 -14.03
C THR A 55 3.57 0.65 -13.78
N TYR A 56 4.85 0.30 -13.79
CA TYR A 56 5.31 -1.03 -13.38
C TYR A 56 5.38 -1.19 -11.86
N SER A 57 5.27 -0.10 -11.09
CA SER A 57 5.43 -0.12 -9.63
C SER A 57 4.53 -1.15 -8.93
N VAL A 58 3.28 -1.32 -9.39
CA VAL A 58 2.34 -2.28 -8.78
C VAL A 58 2.83 -3.71 -8.99
N ILE A 59 3.28 -4.03 -10.20
CA ILE A 59 3.83 -5.35 -10.54
C ILE A 59 5.09 -5.62 -9.73
N THR A 60 5.99 -4.64 -9.66
CA THR A 60 7.21 -4.73 -8.85
C THR A 60 6.87 -5.01 -7.38
N ILE A 61 5.93 -4.27 -6.78
CA ILE A 61 5.52 -4.48 -5.39
C ILE A 61 4.96 -5.89 -5.20
N PHE A 62 4.14 -6.39 -6.11
CA PHE A 62 3.62 -7.76 -6.00
C PHE A 62 4.71 -8.82 -6.15
N LEU A 63 5.66 -8.63 -7.07
CA LEU A 63 6.79 -9.54 -7.27
C LEU A 63 7.71 -9.62 -6.05
N PHE A 64 7.81 -8.55 -5.23
CA PHE A 64 8.56 -8.59 -3.97
C PHE A 64 7.70 -9.08 -2.81
N TYR A 65 6.46 -8.63 -2.70
CA TYR A 65 5.61 -8.94 -1.56
C TYR A 65 5.17 -10.40 -1.53
N PHE A 66 4.89 -10.99 -2.70
CA PHE A 66 4.49 -12.39 -2.80
C PHE A 66 5.54 -13.35 -2.23
N PRO A 67 6.80 -13.38 -2.72
CA PRO A 67 7.82 -14.28 -2.18
C PRO A 67 8.16 -13.96 -0.72
N PHE A 68 8.15 -12.68 -0.32
CA PHE A 68 8.32 -12.29 1.08
C PHE A 68 7.25 -12.94 1.98
N ARG A 69 5.98 -12.81 1.59
CA ARG A 69 4.87 -13.41 2.35
C ARG A 69 4.91 -14.93 2.34
N TYR A 70 5.25 -15.52 1.19
CA TYR A 70 5.39 -16.95 1.06
C TYR A 70 6.49 -17.49 1.99
N TYR A 71 7.65 -16.84 2.00
CA TYR A 71 8.77 -17.20 2.86
C TYR A 71 8.42 -17.14 4.35
N LEU A 72 7.76 -16.07 4.80
CA LEU A 72 7.31 -15.98 6.19
C LEU A 72 6.28 -17.04 6.54
N GLY A 73 5.35 -17.36 5.63
CA GLY A 73 4.38 -18.43 5.82
C GLY A 73 5.04 -19.81 5.88
N TYR A 74 6.05 -20.05 5.04
CA TYR A 74 6.86 -21.27 5.09
C TYR A 74 7.57 -21.42 6.43
N LEU A 75 8.28 -20.37 6.88
CA LEU A 75 8.95 -20.39 8.18
C LEU A 75 7.99 -20.65 9.34
N GLN A 76 6.80 -20.07 9.28
CA GLN A 76 5.75 -20.32 10.27
C GLN A 76 5.27 -21.77 10.25
N ALA A 77 5.11 -22.37 9.07
CA ALA A 77 4.63 -23.74 8.95
C ALA A 77 5.68 -24.79 9.33
N THR A 78 6.96 -24.46 9.21
CA THR A 78 8.07 -25.37 9.55
C THR A 78 8.60 -25.22 10.98
N SER A 79 8.18 -24.20 11.73
CA SER A 79 8.64 -24.01 13.10
C SER A 79 7.93 -24.97 14.06
N VAL A 80 8.67 -25.48 15.06
CA VAL A 80 8.17 -26.46 16.04
C VAL A 80 6.88 -25.95 16.70
N ASP A 81 6.87 -24.68 17.10
CA ASP A 81 5.73 -24.05 17.75
C ASP A 81 4.74 -23.40 16.78
N HIS A 82 4.98 -23.49 15.47
CA HIS A 82 4.19 -22.83 14.41
C HIS A 82 4.02 -21.31 14.59
N ILE A 83 4.95 -20.72 15.34
CA ILE A 83 4.98 -19.32 15.73
C ILE A 83 6.12 -18.62 15.01
N LEU A 84 5.84 -17.43 14.50
CA LEU A 84 6.83 -16.55 13.91
C LEU A 84 7.57 -15.79 15.01
N SER A 85 8.89 -15.60 14.86
CA SER A 85 9.65 -14.83 15.84
C SER A 85 9.20 -13.36 15.87
N SER A 86 9.30 -12.71 17.04
CA SER A 86 8.96 -11.29 17.22
C SER A 86 9.53 -10.36 16.15
N PRO A 87 10.81 -10.40 15.75
CA PRO A 87 11.33 -9.52 14.69
C PRO A 87 10.66 -9.77 13.33
N MET A 88 10.30 -11.02 13.02
CA MET A 88 9.61 -11.35 11.77
C MET A 88 8.18 -10.84 11.75
N VAL A 89 7.49 -10.84 12.90
CA VAL A 89 6.16 -10.23 13.04
C VAL A 89 6.22 -8.72 12.89
N LEU A 90 7.21 -8.05 13.48
CA LEU A 90 7.38 -6.61 13.32
C LEU A 90 7.75 -6.23 11.88
N LEU A 91 8.60 -7.03 11.22
CA LEU A 91 8.93 -6.86 9.81
C LEU A 91 7.70 -7.03 8.93
N LEU A 92 6.88 -8.05 9.22
CA LEU A 92 5.62 -8.26 8.52
C LEU A 92 4.64 -7.09 8.72
N ALA A 93 4.52 -6.58 9.94
CA ALA A 93 3.70 -5.41 10.26
C ALA A 93 4.14 -4.21 9.43
N LEU A 94 5.44 -3.92 9.42
CA LEU A 94 6.02 -2.79 8.69
C LEU A 94 5.82 -2.91 7.18
N VAL A 95 6.14 -4.06 6.58
CA VAL A 95 6.00 -4.28 5.13
C VAL A 95 4.53 -4.24 4.70
N SER A 96 3.65 -4.88 5.47
CA SER A 96 2.21 -4.88 5.15
C SER A 96 1.59 -3.49 5.30
N GLY A 97 1.98 -2.72 6.33
CA GLY A 97 1.61 -1.31 6.47
C GLY A 97 2.11 -0.48 5.30
N GLY A 98 3.37 -0.64 4.90
CA GLY A 98 3.95 0.03 3.73
C GLY A 98 3.14 -0.17 2.45
N ILE A 99 2.71 -1.39 2.19
CA ILE A 99 1.89 -1.69 1.00
C ILE A 99 0.53 -1.03 1.07
N VAL A 100 -0.13 -1.08 2.24
CA VAL A 100 -1.43 -0.42 2.44
C VAL A 100 -1.31 1.09 2.28
N GLY A 101 -0.32 1.72 2.92
CA GLY A 101 -0.06 3.15 2.80
C GLY A 101 0.24 3.57 1.36
N PHE A 102 1.05 2.77 0.64
CA PHE A 102 1.38 3.02 -0.76
C PHE A 102 0.13 3.04 -1.64
N PHE A 103 -0.70 2.00 -1.58
CA PHE A 103 -1.90 1.90 -2.42
C PHE A 103 -2.97 2.92 -2.06
N THR A 104 -3.17 3.17 -0.75
CA THR A 104 -4.17 4.13 -0.27
C THR A 104 -3.82 5.54 -0.71
N LEU A 105 -2.57 5.98 -0.51
CA LEU A 105 -2.16 7.32 -0.94
C LEU A 105 -2.16 7.45 -2.46
N ARG A 106 -1.73 6.42 -3.19
CA ARG A 106 -1.83 6.40 -4.66
C ARG A 106 -3.27 6.61 -5.13
N ALA A 107 -4.24 5.90 -4.54
CA ALA A 107 -5.65 6.07 -4.86
C ALA A 107 -6.15 7.49 -4.54
N TYR A 108 -5.74 8.03 -3.38
CA TYR A 108 -6.08 9.39 -2.98
C TYR A 108 -5.52 10.46 -3.93
N ILE A 109 -4.26 10.33 -4.37
CA ILE A 109 -3.64 11.23 -5.35
C ILE A 109 -4.43 11.22 -6.66
N ILE A 110 -4.78 10.03 -7.17
CA ILE A 110 -5.57 9.89 -8.40
C ILE A 110 -6.93 10.58 -8.24
N PHE A 111 -7.59 10.39 -7.09
CA PHE A 111 -8.87 11.02 -6.80
C PHE A 111 -8.80 12.55 -6.76
N LEU A 112 -7.79 13.11 -6.10
CA LEU A 112 -7.58 14.56 -6.07
C LEU A 112 -7.33 15.12 -7.48
N ARG A 113 -6.50 14.44 -8.27
CA ARG A 113 -6.22 14.86 -9.66
C ARG A 113 -7.47 14.80 -10.53
N TYR A 114 -8.29 13.75 -10.38
CA TYR A 114 -9.59 13.68 -11.02
C TYR A 114 -10.48 14.88 -10.66
N LYS A 115 -10.57 15.21 -9.37
CA LYS A 115 -11.37 16.35 -8.89
C LYS A 115 -10.89 17.66 -9.55
N THR A 116 -9.58 17.93 -9.54
CA THR A 116 -9.00 19.14 -10.17
C THR A 116 -9.30 19.20 -11.68
N LEU A 117 -9.14 18.09 -12.40
CA LEU A 117 -9.41 18.04 -13.84
C LEU A 117 -10.90 18.27 -14.14
N ARG A 118 -11.81 17.68 -13.36
CA ARG A 118 -13.25 17.87 -13.52
C ARG A 118 -13.67 19.33 -13.31
N TYR A 119 -13.13 20.01 -12.30
CA TYR A 119 -13.38 21.44 -12.10
C TYR A 119 -12.91 22.29 -13.28
N LYS A 120 -11.71 22.01 -13.81
CA LYS A 120 -11.18 22.74 -14.96
C LYS A 120 -12.05 22.58 -16.21
N THR A 121 -12.55 21.38 -16.49
CA THR A 121 -13.45 21.13 -17.62
C THR A 121 -14.79 21.87 -17.49
N MET A 122 -15.35 21.95 -16.27
CA MET A 122 -16.61 22.68 -16.04
C MET A 122 -16.45 24.19 -16.24
N ASN A 123 -15.29 24.77 -15.89
CA ASN A 123 -15.04 26.20 -16.04
C ASN A 123 -14.77 26.65 -17.49
N ILE A 124 -14.41 25.72 -18.39
CA ILE A 124 -14.19 26.00 -19.82
C ILE A 124 -15.52 25.95 -20.61
N LYS A 125 -16.52 25.21 -20.13
CA LYS A 125 -17.84 25.10 -20.78
C LYS A 125 -18.82 26.23 -20.39
N LYS A 126 -18.40 27.17 -19.54
CA LYS A 126 -19.20 28.31 -19.07
C LYS A 126 -18.85 29.55 -19.87
#